data_AF-A0A2N6EDC0-F1
#
_entry.id   AF-A0A2N6EDC0-F1
#
_cell.length_a   1.000
_cell.length_b   1.000
_cell.length_c   1.000
_cell.angle_alpha   90.00
_cell.angle_beta   90.00
_cell.angle_gamma   90.00
#
_symmetry.space_group_name_H-M   'P 1'
#
loop_
_entity.id
_entity.type
_entity.pdbx_description
1 polymer ?
#
loop_
_entity_poly.entity_id
_entity_poly.type
_entity_poly.pdbx_seq_one_letter_code
_entity_poly.pdbx_strand_id
1 'polypeptide(L)'
;METEAWEKLCRRCGRCCYEKVEFEGRVYYTDVPCEKLDLETRLCTVYDFRSSGRPGCVLLTPDLVRRGILPCDCPYVEGIQEYPAPLDWDEENP
;
A
#
# COMPACT_ATOMS: atom_id res chain seq x y z
N MET A 1 -20.88 1.08 6.11
CA MET A 1 -21.13 2.38 5.46
C MET A 1 -19.86 3.17 5.18
N GLU A 2 -19.09 3.63 6.17
CA GLU A 2 -17.86 4.43 5.91
C GLU A 2 -16.72 3.59 5.30
N THR A 3 -16.47 2.39 5.83
CA THR A 3 -15.47 1.45 5.29
C THR A 3 -15.78 1.03 3.86
N GLU A 4 -17.06 0.87 3.50
CA GLU A 4 -17.44 0.46 2.13
C GLU A 4 -17.20 1.57 1.11
N ALA A 5 -17.50 2.83 1.45
CA ALA A 5 -17.19 3.96 0.59
C ALA A 5 -15.68 4.12 0.41
N TRP A 6 -14.93 3.91 1.48
CA TRP A 6 -13.48 3.93 1.46
C TRP A 6 -12.88 2.82 0.59
N GLU A 7 -13.35 1.58 0.73
CA GLU A 7 -12.86 0.46 -0.08
C GLU A 7 -13.17 0.63 -1.59
N LYS A 8 -14.21 1.39 -1.96
CA LYS A 8 -14.50 1.74 -3.36
C LYS A 8 -13.44 2.63 -4.01
N LEU A 9 -12.60 3.31 -3.23
CA LEU A 9 -11.46 4.08 -3.76
C LEU A 9 -10.37 3.16 -4.32
N CYS A 10 -10.33 1.88 -3.91
CA CYS A 10 -9.32 0.96 -4.40
C CYS A 10 -9.49 0.68 -5.90
N ARG A 11 -8.47 1.04 -6.69
CA ARG A 11 -8.38 0.70 -8.12
C ARG A 11 -7.90 -0.73 -8.40
N ARG A 12 -7.70 -1.56 -7.36
CA ARG A 12 -7.15 -2.93 -7.46
C ARG A 12 -5.87 -3.02 -8.31
N CYS A 13 -4.97 -2.06 -8.12
CA CYS A 13 -3.73 -1.94 -8.90
C CYS A 13 -2.54 -2.77 -8.36
N GLY A 14 -2.70 -3.48 -7.25
CA GLY A 14 -1.65 -4.31 -6.64
C GLY A 14 -0.54 -3.55 -5.91
N ARG A 15 -0.43 -2.22 -6.07
CA ARG A 15 0.67 -1.42 -5.46
C ARG A 15 0.71 -1.48 -3.93
N CYS A 16 -0.40 -1.74 -3.25
CA CYS A 16 -0.41 -1.93 -1.80
C CYS A 16 0.20 -3.27 -1.37
N CYS A 17 0.31 -4.24 -2.28
CA CYS A 17 0.82 -5.59 -2.03
C CYS A 17 2.35 -5.70 -2.13
N TYR A 18 3.07 -4.66 -2.52
CA TYR A 18 4.54 -4.66 -2.46
C TYR A 18 5.02 -4.47 -1.03
N GLU A 19 6.16 -5.09 -0.70
CA GLU A 19 6.82 -4.90 0.58
C GLU A 19 7.21 -3.44 0.77
N LYS A 20 7.16 -2.99 2.02
CA LYS A 20 7.49 -1.62 2.40
C LYS A 20 8.45 -1.67 3.55
N VAL A 21 9.50 -0.88 3.45
CA VAL A 21 10.51 -0.72 4.50
C VAL A 21 10.33 0.65 5.11
N GLU A 22 10.30 0.74 6.43
CA GLU A 22 10.38 2.01 7.13
C GLU A 22 11.82 2.22 7.57
N PHE A 23 12.45 3.30 7.10
CA PHE A 23 13.81 3.67 7.46
C PHE A 23 13.88 5.18 7.70
N GLU A 24 14.49 5.58 8.82
CA GLU A 24 14.59 6.99 9.24
C GLU A 24 13.27 7.78 9.20
N GLY A 25 12.16 7.12 9.52
CA GLY A 25 10.82 7.74 9.54
C GLY A 25 10.22 7.98 8.15
N ARG A 26 10.80 7.41 7.09
CA ARG A 26 10.27 7.37 5.73
C ARG A 26 9.92 5.96 5.32
N VAL A 27 8.87 5.84 4.52
CA VAL A 27 8.47 4.57 3.91
C VAL A 27 9.12 4.45 2.54
N TYR A 28 9.66 3.28 2.26
CA TYR A 28 10.26 2.93 0.99
C TYR A 28 9.53 1.75 0.37
N TYR A 29 9.30 1.81 -0.92
CA TYR A 29 8.76 0.74 -1.73
C TYR A 29 9.89 -0.13 -2.22
N THR A 30 9.71 -1.45 -2.11
CA THR A 30 10.62 -2.40 -2.76
C THR A 30 9.93 -3.01 -3.97
N ASP A 31 10.71 -3.59 -4.88
CA ASP A 31 10.16 -4.36 -6.01
C ASP A 31 9.69 -5.77 -5.60
N VAL A 32 9.67 -6.10 -4.30
CA VAL A 32 9.29 -7.42 -3.80
C VAL A 32 7.76 -7.50 -3.63
N PRO A 33 7.05 -8.28 -4.47
CA PRO A 33 5.61 -8.47 -4.32
C PRO A 33 5.29 -9.44 -3.18
N CYS A 34 4.15 -9.21 -2.52
CA CYS A 34 3.53 -10.17 -1.63
C CYS A 34 3.20 -11.49 -2.34
N GLU A 35 3.36 -12.62 -1.65
CA GLU A 35 3.00 -13.97 -2.13
C GLU A 35 1.53 -14.13 -2.58
N LYS A 36 0.63 -13.25 -2.14
CA LYS A 36 -0.81 -13.26 -2.48
C LYS A 36 -1.14 -12.35 -3.67
N LEU A 37 -0.17 -11.59 -4.17
CA LEU A 37 -0.34 -10.79 -5.38
C LEU A 37 -0.18 -11.70 -6.59
N ASP A 38 -1.23 -11.78 -7.40
CA ASP A 38 -1.14 -12.39 -8.71
C ASP A 38 -0.49 -11.40 -9.68
N LEU A 39 0.71 -11.72 -10.18
CA LEU A 39 1.49 -10.80 -11.02
C LEU A 39 0.95 -10.65 -12.45
N GLU A 40 0.18 -11.62 -12.92
CA GLU A 40 -0.45 -11.59 -14.25
C GLU A 40 -1.64 -10.63 -14.28
N THR A 41 -2.53 -10.74 -13.29
CA THR A 41 -3.74 -9.92 -13.16
C THR A 41 -3.54 -8.66 -12.31
N ARG A 42 -2.46 -8.59 -11.54
CA ARG A 42 -2.17 -7.56 -10.50
C ARG A 42 -3.19 -7.51 -9.37
N LEU A 43 -3.96 -8.58 -9.17
CA LEU A 43 -5.00 -8.66 -8.16
C LEU A 43 -4.49 -9.38 -6.90
N CYS A 44 -4.88 -8.87 -5.74
CA CYS A 44 -4.66 -9.56 -4.48
C CYS A 44 -5.70 -10.67 -4.32
N THR A 45 -5.24 -11.91 -4.22
CA THR A 45 -6.10 -13.11 -4.07
C THR A 45 -6.83 -13.15 -2.73
N VAL A 46 -6.32 -12.42 -1.72
CA VAL A 46 -6.88 -12.37 -0.36
C VAL A 46 -7.42 -10.99 0.02
N TYR A 47 -7.75 -10.14 -0.97
CA TYR A 47 -8.07 -8.72 -0.74
C TYR A 47 -9.11 -8.50 0.37
N ASP A 48 -10.18 -9.30 0.37
CA ASP A 48 -11.34 -9.16 1.28
C ASP A 48 -10.99 -9.48 2.75
N PHE A 49 -10.08 -10.42 2.97
CA PHE A 49 -9.64 -10.88 4.29
C PHE A 49 -8.15 -10.60 4.54
N ARG A 50 -7.61 -9.57 3.87
CA ARG A 50 -6.17 -9.29 3.82
C ARG A 50 -5.52 -9.08 5.19
N SER A 51 -6.26 -8.55 6.17
CA SER A 51 -5.80 -8.38 7.55
C SER A 51 -5.45 -9.70 8.26
N SER A 52 -6.09 -10.79 7.85
CA SER A 52 -5.93 -12.12 8.47
C SER A 52 -5.26 -13.11 7.52
N GLY A 53 -5.32 -12.87 6.20
CA GLY A 53 -4.79 -13.75 5.17
C GLY A 53 -3.29 -13.65 4.93
N ARG A 54 -2.63 -12.57 5.40
CA ARG A 54 -1.18 -12.43 5.37
C ARG A 54 -0.66 -11.64 6.59
N PRO A 55 0.31 -12.18 7.35
CA PRO A 55 1.00 -11.40 8.38
C PRO A 55 1.72 -10.20 7.76
N GLY A 56 1.50 -9.02 8.33
CA GLY A 56 2.03 -7.75 7.81
C GLY A 56 1.16 -7.09 6.72
N CYS A 57 0.12 -7.76 6.22
CA CYS A 57 -0.88 -7.09 5.39
C CYS A 57 -1.91 -6.39 6.28
N VAL A 58 -2.06 -5.09 6.08
CA VAL A 58 -2.87 -4.20 6.93
C VAL A 58 -4.04 -3.63 6.15
N LEU A 59 -5.14 -3.35 6.85
CA LEU A 59 -6.23 -2.57 6.27
C LEU A 59 -5.74 -1.15 6.02
N LEU A 60 -5.96 -0.64 4.82
CA LEU A 60 -5.57 0.71 4.42
C LEU A 60 -6.46 1.75 5.09
N THR A 61 -6.36 1.97 6.39
CA THR A 61 -7.13 3.01 7.06
C THR A 61 -6.63 4.40 6.67
N PRO A 62 -7.47 5.46 6.73
CA PRO A 62 -7.02 6.83 6.43
C PRO A 62 -5.80 7.27 7.26
N ASP A 63 -5.72 6.82 8.52
CA ASP A 63 -4.58 7.08 9.40
C ASP A 63 -3.30 6.43 8.90
N LEU A 64 -3.37 5.15 8.55
CA LEU A 64 -2.24 4.41 7.99
C LEU A 64 -1.79 5.03 6.66
N VAL A 65 -2.74 5.37 5.78
CA VAL A 65 -2.44 5.95 4.47
C VAL A 65 -1.66 7.25 4.61
N ARG A 66 -2.02 8.13 5.56
CA ARG A 66 -1.29 9.38 5.83
C ARG A 66 0.19 9.20 6.19
N ARG A 67 0.61 8.00 6.58
CA ARG A 67 2.02 7.69 6.87
C ARG A 67 2.91 7.53 5.63
N GLY A 68 2.36 7.65 4.42
CA GLY A 68 3.18 7.56 3.21
C GLY A 68 3.31 6.15 2.64
N ILE A 69 2.41 5.22 2.97
CA ILE A 69 2.52 3.83 2.55
C ILE A 69 2.02 3.55 1.12
N LEU A 70 1.53 4.57 0.40
CA LEU A 70 0.98 4.45 -0.95
C LEU A 70 1.55 5.54 -1.87
N PRO A 71 1.69 5.32 -3.18
CA PRO A 71 2.17 6.37 -4.09
C PRO A 71 1.18 7.54 -4.20
N CYS A 72 1.68 8.72 -4.62
CA CYS A 72 0.88 9.95 -4.79
C CYS A 72 -0.35 9.79 -5.70
N ASP A 73 -0.28 8.89 -6.69
CA ASP A 73 -1.37 8.62 -7.64
C ASP A 73 -2.45 7.66 -7.07
N CYS A 74 -2.27 7.15 -5.85
CA CYS A 74 -3.26 6.28 -5.24
C CYS A 74 -4.52 7.08 -4.85
N PRO A 75 -5.74 6.64 -5.21
CA PRO A 75 -6.96 7.38 -4.83
C PRO A 75 -7.15 7.54 -3.33
N TYR A 76 -6.58 6.64 -2.53
CA TYR A 76 -6.62 6.74 -1.07
C TYR A 76 -5.86 7.95 -0.51
N VAL A 77 -4.90 8.50 -1.27
CA VAL A 77 -4.11 9.66 -0.84
C VAL A 77 -4.64 10.97 -1.41
N GLU A 78 -5.68 10.92 -2.23
CA GLU A 78 -6.26 12.10 -2.87
C GLU A 78 -6.72 13.12 -1.81
N GLY A 79 -6.30 14.37 -1.97
CA GLY A 79 -6.63 15.45 -1.04
C GLY A 79 -5.76 15.54 0.23
N ILE A 80 -4.77 14.66 0.42
CA ILE A 80 -3.80 14.80 1.52
C ILE A 80 -2.75 15.86 1.14
N GLN A 81 -2.72 16.97 1.88
CA GLN A 81 -1.71 18.01 1.71
C GLN A 81 -0.37 17.54 2.31
N GLU A 82 0.73 17.93 1.66
CA GLU A 82 2.10 17.61 2.10
C GLU A 82 2.33 16.10 2.32
N TYR A 83 1.71 15.28 1.47
CA TYR A 83 1.74 13.83 1.59
C TYR A 83 3.17 13.28 1.44
N PRO A 84 3.70 12.56 2.45
CA PRO A 84 5.05 11.99 2.41
C PRO A 84 5.03 10.70 1.59
N ALA A 85 4.96 10.82 0.27
CA ALA A 85 4.93 9.65 -0.61
C ALA A 85 6.14 8.73 -0.37
N PRO A 86 5.95 7.42 -0.56
CA PRO A 86 7.02 6.47 -0.41
C PRO A 86 8.07 6.71 -1.49
N LEU A 87 9.33 6.54 -1.11
CA LEU A 87 10.45 6.56 -2.03
C LEU A 87 10.72 5.15 -2.57
N ASP A 88 11.47 5.05 -3.65
CA ASP A 88 11.98 3.75 -4.11
C ASP A 88 13.13 3.31 -3.19
N TRP A 89 13.15 2.05 -2.78
CA TRP A 89 14.24 1.49 -1.99
C TRP A 89 15.43 1.19 -2.90
N ASP A 90 16.49 1.97 -2.76
CA ASP A 90 17.76 1.73 -3.45
C ASP A 90 18.65 0.86 -2.56
N GLU A 91 18.80 -0.43 -2.91
CA GLU A 91 19.62 -1.37 -2.14
C GLU A 91 21.12 -1.01 -2.14
N GLU A 92 21.56 -0.19 -3.10
CA GLU A 92 22.95 0.25 -3.25
C GLU A 92 23.28 1.51 -2.41
N ASN A 93 22.26 2.21 -1.93
CA ASN A 93 22.40 3.41 -1.09
C ASN A 93 21.28 3.45 -0.02
N PRO A 94 21.33 2.52 0.97
CA PRO A 94 20.31 2.37 2.00
C PRO A 94 20.26 3.54 2.99
#